data_AF-A0A538D0P2-F1
#
_entry.id   AF-A0A538D0P2-F1
#
_cell.length_a   1.000
_cell.length_b   1.000
_cell.length_c   1.000
_cell.angle_alpha   90.00
_cell.angle_beta   90.00
_cell.angle_gamma   90.00
#
_symmetry.space_group_name_H-M   'P 1'
#
loop_
_entity.id
_entity.type
_entity.pdbx_description
1 polymer ?
#
loop_
_entity_poly.entity_id
_entity_poly.type
_entity_poly.pdbx_seq_one_letter_code
_entity_poly.pdbx_strand_id
1 'polypeptide(L)'
;MVANRLAAGTSGVVIAGSLLAVQAQTRPLGFAAQAVTVQMSESVCRLSRTSVKIGSVRFKSMNFGRRARSFSIARRHTPFVRPGGTRALTVSFGRPGRYRYVCAARGRPPSRRTGFLRVVAPSAPDRVITAVGDHTSSATDPEDIAVKNAVVRINPVAHLGIGDFQYDNIGTILGGYDKIWGPRPKGLYPIIYPTAGPTHDVTSCTDARYQNYWGRPAMKIYSFDLGSWHIISLPSAAVRYRCDVTGITTALKADLASSRKRCTLAFMQEPYWTRPTGKHTRENGVKPWVQALYDANADVLLQASNHDYQRFAPQNMSDRPDPARGLHAFVVGTGGISLYPFTGTAPNVEASNDRTYGVLKMVLHANGYDFEFVPVAGGTFTDSGSGTCH
;
A
#
# COMPACT_ATOMS: atom_id res chain seq x y z
N MET A 1 -35.19 -68.87 25.61
CA MET A 1 -36.02 -69.78 24.77
C MET A 1 -37.12 -68.90 24.18
N VAL A 2 -37.30 -68.71 22.88
CA VAL A 2 -37.20 -69.61 21.72
C VAL A 2 -36.69 -68.82 20.50
N ALA A 3 -35.87 -69.49 19.68
CA ALA A 3 -35.34 -69.09 18.37
C ALA A 3 -36.47 -69.05 17.29
N ASN A 4 -36.35 -68.76 15.99
CA ASN A 4 -35.29 -68.73 15.00
C ASN A 4 -35.94 -68.28 13.66
N ARG A 5 -35.18 -67.72 12.72
CA ARG A 5 -35.23 -67.84 11.22
C ARG A 5 -34.60 -66.57 10.59
N LEU A 6 -33.39 -66.59 10.03
CA LEU A 6 -32.98 -67.04 8.66
C LEU A 6 -33.72 -66.24 7.55
N ALA A 7 -33.12 -65.66 6.50
CA ALA A 7 -31.76 -65.72 5.93
C ALA A 7 -31.61 -64.64 4.80
N ALA A 8 -30.42 -64.65 4.18
CA ALA A 8 -29.97 -64.00 2.93
C ALA A 8 -29.44 -62.55 3.07
N GLY A 9 -28.18 -62.20 2.77
CA GLY A 9 -27.14 -62.87 2.00
C GLY A 9 -26.96 -62.16 0.66
N THR A 10 -26.03 -61.20 0.58
CA THR A 10 -25.32 -60.85 -0.66
C THR A 10 -23.99 -60.19 -0.32
N SER A 11 -22.91 -60.84 -0.75
CA SER A 11 -21.53 -60.41 -0.61
C SER A 11 -21.22 -59.32 -1.63
N GLY A 12 -20.95 -58.09 -1.17
CA GLY A 12 -20.39 -57.02 -1.99
C GLY A 12 -18.87 -57.01 -1.86
N VAL A 13 -18.17 -57.51 -2.88
CA VAL A 13 -16.71 -57.41 -3.02
C VAL A 13 -16.34 -55.94 -3.24
N VAL A 14 -15.65 -55.31 -2.30
CA VAL A 14 -15.03 -53.99 -2.49
C VAL A 14 -13.70 -54.18 -3.21
N ILE A 15 -13.70 -53.94 -4.52
CA ILE A 15 -12.46 -53.84 -5.29
C ILE A 15 -11.84 -52.48 -4.96
N ALA A 16 -10.76 -52.49 -4.17
CA ALA A 16 -9.93 -51.32 -3.93
C ALA A 16 -9.17 -50.96 -5.20
N GLY A 17 -9.78 -50.13 -6.05
CA GLY A 17 -9.13 -49.52 -7.20
C GLY A 17 -8.18 -48.41 -6.74
N SER A 18 -6.87 -48.69 -6.78
CA SER A 18 -5.81 -47.73 -6.53
C SER A 18 -5.86 -46.60 -7.57
N LEU A 19 -6.48 -45.48 -7.24
CA LEU A 19 -6.38 -44.24 -8.00
C LEU A 19 -4.98 -43.66 -7.81
N LEU A 20 -4.07 -44.00 -8.72
CA LEU A 20 -2.81 -43.28 -8.91
C LEU A 20 -3.14 -41.85 -9.35
N ALA A 21 -3.11 -40.91 -8.41
CA ALA A 21 -3.16 -39.49 -8.71
C ALA A 21 -1.91 -39.12 -9.53
N VAL A 22 -2.08 -38.93 -10.83
CA VAL A 22 -1.08 -38.31 -11.69
C VAL A 22 -0.95 -36.86 -11.22
N GLN A 23 0.08 -36.57 -10.43
CA GLN A 23 0.49 -35.19 -10.16
C GLN A 23 0.91 -34.54 -11.47
N ALA A 24 0.00 -33.77 -12.06
CA ALA A 24 0.36 -32.80 -13.08
C ALA A 24 1.29 -31.77 -12.40
N GLN A 25 2.59 -31.91 -12.62
CA GLN A 25 3.56 -30.88 -12.27
C GLN A 25 3.19 -29.62 -13.07
N THR A 26 2.52 -28.68 -12.41
CA THR A 26 2.36 -27.33 -12.91
C THR A 26 3.75 -26.71 -12.98
N ARG A 27 4.33 -26.70 -14.18
CA ARG A 27 5.50 -25.87 -14.48
C ARG A 27 5.14 -24.44 -14.04
N PRO A 28 5.96 -23.79 -13.19
CA PRO A 28 5.74 -22.39 -12.91
C PRO A 28 5.73 -21.64 -14.24
N LEU A 29 4.67 -20.88 -14.49
CA LEU A 29 4.58 -19.97 -15.63
C LEU A 29 5.79 -19.02 -15.56
N GLY A 30 6.87 -19.38 -16.24
CA GLY A 30 8.06 -18.54 -16.32
C GLY A 30 7.64 -17.20 -16.91
N PHE A 31 7.99 -16.10 -16.24
CA PHE A 31 7.76 -14.75 -16.74
C PHE A 31 8.09 -14.68 -18.24
N ALA A 32 7.10 -14.35 -19.06
CA ALA A 32 7.28 -14.26 -20.50
C ALA A 32 8.46 -13.31 -20.80
N ALA A 33 9.44 -13.80 -21.58
CA ALA A 33 10.63 -13.02 -21.87
C ALA A 33 10.25 -11.73 -22.62
N GLN A 34 10.66 -10.57 -22.08
CA GLN A 34 10.43 -9.27 -22.70
C GLN A 34 11.09 -9.25 -24.08
N ALA A 35 10.40 -8.80 -25.13
CA ALA A 35 10.96 -8.75 -26.49
C ALA A 35 11.55 -7.38 -26.81
N VAL A 36 12.80 -7.36 -27.31
CA VAL A 36 13.47 -6.16 -27.81
C VAL A 36 13.98 -6.45 -29.21
N THR A 37 13.71 -5.57 -30.16
CA THR A 37 14.23 -5.67 -31.52
C THR A 37 15.53 -4.88 -31.60
N VAL A 38 16.55 -5.44 -32.26
CA VAL A 38 17.84 -4.79 -32.53
C VAL A 38 17.96 -4.57 -34.03
N GLN A 39 18.07 -3.32 -34.46
CA GLN A 39 18.37 -2.98 -35.85
C GLN A 39 19.86 -2.70 -35.99
N MET A 40 20.51 -3.35 -36.95
CA MET A 40 21.94 -3.25 -37.20
C MET A 40 22.22 -2.89 -38.66
N SER A 41 23.07 -1.89 -38.89
CA SER A 41 23.65 -1.54 -40.20
C SER A 41 25.01 -0.87 -40.00
N GLU A 42 25.58 -0.30 -41.07
CA GLU A 42 26.81 0.51 -41.05
C GLU A 42 26.67 1.75 -40.15
N SER A 43 25.49 2.36 -40.15
CA SER A 43 25.17 3.58 -39.39
C SER A 43 24.32 3.31 -38.15
N VAL A 44 23.66 2.15 -38.04
CA VAL A 44 22.66 1.88 -37.00
C VAL A 44 23.07 0.71 -36.09
N CYS A 45 22.87 0.91 -34.78
CA CYS A 45 22.79 -0.13 -33.76
C CYS A 45 21.79 0.34 -32.72
N ARG A 46 20.51 0.04 -32.94
CA ARG A 46 19.40 0.62 -32.18
C ARG A 46 18.51 -0.47 -31.61
N LEU A 47 18.19 -0.34 -30.33
CA LEU A 47 17.16 -1.13 -29.67
C LEU A 47 15.79 -0.47 -29.86
N SER A 48 14.73 -1.27 -30.00
CA SER A 48 13.34 -0.76 -30.02
C SER A 48 12.89 -0.17 -28.68
N ARG A 49 13.61 -0.48 -27.59
CA ARG A 49 13.38 0.04 -26.24
C ARG A 49 14.71 0.42 -25.60
N THR A 50 14.74 1.54 -24.91
CA THR A 50 15.91 2.02 -24.14
C THR A 50 15.88 1.53 -22.69
N SER A 51 14.77 0.93 -22.23
CA SER A 51 14.60 0.38 -20.89
C SER A 51 13.83 -0.96 -20.88
N VAL A 52 14.17 -1.87 -19.97
CA VAL A 52 13.49 -3.15 -19.70
C VAL A 52 13.51 -3.46 -18.19
N LYS A 53 12.62 -4.33 -17.70
CA LYS A 53 12.64 -4.81 -16.31
C LYS A 53 13.70 -5.91 -16.11
N ILE A 54 14.17 -6.11 -14.87
CA ILE A 54 14.91 -7.31 -14.45
C ILE A 54 14.16 -8.56 -14.91
N GLY A 55 14.91 -9.59 -15.32
CA GLY A 55 14.35 -10.84 -15.85
C GLY A 55 14.86 -11.19 -17.23
N SER A 56 14.18 -12.13 -17.88
CA SER A 56 14.55 -12.64 -19.20
C SER A 56 14.14 -11.67 -20.30
N VAL A 57 15.07 -11.33 -21.19
CA VAL A 57 14.84 -10.45 -22.34
C VAL A 57 15.33 -11.13 -23.61
N ARG A 58 14.45 -11.25 -24.61
CA ARG A 58 14.74 -11.81 -25.94
C ARG A 58 15.02 -10.68 -26.93
N PHE A 59 16.26 -10.59 -27.38
CA PHE A 59 16.74 -9.66 -28.39
C PHE A 59 16.62 -10.27 -29.79
N LYS A 60 15.72 -9.76 -30.63
CA LYS A 60 15.61 -10.15 -32.05
C LYS A 60 16.45 -9.19 -32.90
N SER A 61 17.64 -9.64 -33.29
CA SER A 61 18.62 -8.86 -34.03
C SER A 61 18.45 -9.03 -35.53
N MET A 62 18.24 -7.92 -36.24
CA MET A 62 18.00 -7.85 -37.68
C MET A 62 19.12 -7.04 -38.34
N ASN A 63 19.69 -7.58 -39.41
CA ASN A 63 20.79 -6.93 -40.12
C ASN A 63 20.32 -6.35 -41.45
N PHE A 64 20.25 -5.02 -41.53
CA PHE A 64 19.94 -4.26 -42.74
C PHE A 64 21.19 -3.77 -43.47
N GLY A 65 22.38 -4.04 -42.91
CA GLY A 65 23.64 -3.65 -43.52
C GLY A 65 24.14 -4.64 -44.57
N ARG A 66 25.25 -4.27 -45.21
CA ARG A 66 25.88 -5.06 -46.30
C ARG A 66 26.84 -6.13 -45.79
N ARG A 67 27.30 -6.02 -44.55
CA ARG A 67 28.23 -6.96 -43.91
C ARG A 67 27.52 -7.77 -42.84
N ALA A 68 27.96 -9.01 -42.62
CA ALA A 68 27.46 -9.81 -41.50
C ALA A 68 27.81 -9.14 -40.17
N ARG A 69 26.84 -9.06 -39.23
CA ARG A 69 26.97 -8.32 -37.96
C ARG A 69 26.50 -9.14 -36.77
N SER A 70 27.18 -9.04 -35.63
CA SER A 70 26.74 -9.62 -34.36
C SER A 70 26.22 -8.53 -33.42
N PHE A 71 25.26 -8.89 -32.57
CA PHE A 71 24.82 -8.08 -31.42
C PHE A 71 25.36 -8.70 -30.14
N SER A 72 25.84 -7.87 -29.21
CA SER A 72 26.30 -8.32 -27.90
C SER A 72 25.83 -7.39 -26.78
N ILE A 73 25.48 -7.99 -25.64
CA ILE A 73 25.07 -7.31 -24.41
C ILE A 73 25.28 -8.26 -23.23
N ALA A 74 25.68 -7.74 -22.06
CA ALA A 74 25.88 -8.53 -20.83
C ALA A 74 26.76 -9.79 -21.03
N ARG A 75 27.88 -9.65 -21.76
CA ARG A 75 28.82 -10.75 -22.10
C ARG A 75 28.22 -11.89 -22.94
N ARG A 76 27.00 -11.75 -23.46
CA ARG A 76 26.38 -12.67 -24.42
C ARG A 76 26.33 -12.02 -25.80
N HIS A 77 26.32 -12.83 -26.85
CA HIS A 77 26.26 -12.35 -28.23
C HIS A 77 25.48 -13.29 -29.14
N THR A 78 24.90 -12.74 -30.20
CA THR A 78 24.39 -13.53 -31.31
C THR A 78 25.56 -14.04 -32.17
N PRO A 79 25.40 -15.16 -32.88
CA PRO A 79 26.20 -15.43 -34.08
C PRO A 79 26.13 -14.24 -35.05
N PHE A 80 27.08 -14.16 -35.98
CA PHE A 80 27.02 -13.16 -37.05
C PHE A 80 25.76 -13.35 -37.91
N VAL A 81 24.91 -12.34 -37.95
CA VAL A 81 23.69 -12.26 -38.74
C VAL A 81 24.07 -11.80 -40.14
N ARG A 82 23.79 -12.60 -41.17
CA ARG A 82 24.02 -12.23 -42.59
C ARG A 82 23.16 -11.02 -42.99
N PRO A 83 23.53 -10.26 -44.04
CA PRO A 83 22.67 -9.22 -44.62
C PRO A 83 21.25 -9.74 -44.88
N GLY A 84 20.22 -8.97 -44.52
CA GLY A 84 18.80 -9.36 -44.59
C GLY A 84 18.36 -10.40 -43.54
N GLY A 85 19.29 -10.94 -42.76
CA GLY A 85 19.03 -12.00 -41.81
C GLY A 85 18.51 -11.52 -40.45
N THR A 86 18.00 -12.48 -39.67
CA THR A 86 17.59 -12.29 -38.27
C THR A 86 18.16 -13.39 -37.37
N ARG A 87 18.56 -13.03 -36.14
CA ARG A 87 18.90 -13.98 -35.06
C ARG A 87 18.39 -13.50 -33.71
N ALA A 88 18.08 -14.43 -32.81
CA ALA A 88 17.65 -14.11 -31.46
C ALA A 88 18.77 -14.38 -30.44
N LEU A 89 18.81 -13.58 -29.38
CA LEU A 89 19.62 -13.80 -28.18
C LEU A 89 18.73 -13.56 -26.96
N THR A 90 18.67 -14.52 -26.03
CA THR A 90 18.00 -14.33 -24.74
C THR A 90 19.05 -14.06 -23.67
N VAL A 91 18.85 -13.01 -22.88
CA VAL A 91 19.71 -12.63 -21.76
C VAL A 91 18.85 -12.41 -20.53
N SER A 92 19.21 -13.05 -19.41
CA SER A 92 18.61 -12.78 -18.11
C SER A 92 19.40 -11.71 -17.38
N PHE A 93 18.73 -10.60 -17.04
CA PHE A 93 19.31 -9.56 -16.20
C PHE A 93 18.87 -9.77 -14.76
N GLY A 94 19.81 -10.03 -13.85
CA GLY A 94 19.53 -10.23 -12.43
C GLY A 94 19.67 -8.97 -11.57
N ARG A 95 20.14 -7.84 -12.13
CA ARG A 95 20.36 -6.59 -11.40
C ARG A 95 19.90 -5.40 -12.23
N PRO A 96 19.38 -4.33 -11.59
CA PRO A 96 19.13 -3.09 -12.29
C PRO A 96 20.46 -2.43 -12.65
N GLY A 97 20.48 -1.60 -13.70
CA GLY A 97 21.68 -0.88 -14.11
C GLY A 97 21.70 -0.47 -15.58
N ARG A 98 22.82 0.10 -16.01
CA ARG A 98 23.07 0.44 -17.42
C ARG A 98 23.95 -0.63 -18.06
N TYR A 99 23.42 -1.29 -19.08
CA TYR A 99 24.10 -2.36 -19.80
C TYR A 99 24.52 -1.86 -21.18
N ARG A 100 25.84 -1.78 -21.40
CA ARG A 100 26.38 -1.43 -22.72
C ARG A 100 26.14 -2.56 -23.70
N TYR A 101 25.65 -2.24 -24.88
CA TYR A 101 25.53 -3.17 -26.00
C TYR A 101 26.39 -2.73 -27.18
N VAL A 102 26.75 -3.69 -28.04
CA VAL A 102 27.60 -3.49 -29.21
C VAL A 102 27.04 -4.24 -30.41
N CYS A 103 27.00 -3.58 -31.57
CA CYS A 103 26.83 -4.23 -32.87
C CYS A 103 28.17 -4.19 -33.62
N ALA A 104 28.69 -5.34 -34.03
CA ALA A 104 30.01 -5.45 -34.66
C ALA A 104 29.96 -6.14 -36.02
N ALA A 105 30.60 -5.58 -37.05
CA ALA A 105 30.72 -6.19 -38.37
C ALA A 105 31.85 -7.23 -38.43
N ARG A 106 31.66 -8.28 -39.23
CA ARG A 106 32.69 -9.28 -39.53
C ARG A 106 33.69 -8.76 -40.57
N GLY A 107 35.00 -8.99 -40.37
CA GLY A 107 36.06 -8.67 -41.33
C GLY A 107 36.75 -7.31 -41.11
N ARG A 108 37.67 -6.94 -41.99
CA ARG A 108 38.42 -5.66 -41.95
C ARG A 108 37.87 -4.64 -42.97
N PRO A 109 37.90 -3.32 -42.67
CA PRO A 109 38.23 -2.74 -41.36
C PRO A 109 37.14 -3.05 -40.32
N PRO A 110 37.49 -3.07 -39.02
CA PRO A 110 36.53 -3.30 -37.95
C PRO A 110 35.50 -2.16 -37.90
N SER A 111 34.22 -2.50 -37.82
CA SER A 111 33.12 -1.55 -37.64
C SER A 111 32.33 -1.94 -36.40
N ARG A 112 32.23 -1.04 -35.43
CA ARG A 112 31.50 -1.25 -34.17
C ARG A 112 30.63 -0.02 -33.86
N ARG A 113 29.42 -0.26 -33.39
CA ARG A 113 28.49 0.75 -32.88
C ARG A 113 28.03 0.32 -31.50
N THR A 114 27.80 1.26 -30.60
CA THR A 114 27.47 0.98 -29.20
C THR A 114 26.30 1.82 -28.72
N GLY A 115 25.61 1.32 -27.69
CA GLY A 115 24.62 2.08 -26.93
C GLY A 115 24.42 1.49 -25.55
N PHE A 116 23.42 1.98 -24.82
CA PHE A 116 23.08 1.48 -23.48
C PHE A 116 21.61 1.08 -23.41
N LEU A 117 21.36 -0.03 -22.71
CA LEU A 117 20.05 -0.45 -22.25
C LEU A 117 19.96 -0.19 -20.74
N ARG A 118 18.89 0.48 -20.30
CA ARG A 118 18.56 0.58 -18.87
C ARG A 118 17.81 -0.69 -18.46
N VAL A 119 18.28 -1.36 -17.42
CA VAL A 119 17.52 -2.42 -16.74
C VAL A 119 17.02 -1.82 -15.43
N VAL A 120 15.72 -1.85 -15.22
CA VAL A 120 15.07 -1.34 -14.01
C VAL A 120 14.56 -2.50 -13.17
N ALA A 121 14.54 -2.34 -11.85
CA ALA A 121 13.81 -3.28 -11.00
C ALA A 121 12.33 -3.30 -11.45
N PRO A 122 11.62 -4.43 -11.26
CA PRO A 122 10.16 -4.38 -11.34
C PRO A 122 9.68 -3.30 -10.37
N SER A 123 8.73 -2.46 -10.79
CA SER A 123 7.97 -1.69 -9.81
C SER A 123 7.40 -2.69 -8.80
N ALA A 124 7.50 -2.40 -7.51
CA ALA A 124 6.71 -3.14 -6.54
C ALA A 124 5.24 -3.09 -7.03
N PRO A 125 4.48 -4.19 -6.94
CA PRO A 125 3.06 -4.12 -7.24
C PRO A 125 2.45 -3.05 -6.35
N ASP A 126 1.53 -2.26 -6.92
CA ASP A 126 0.83 -1.23 -6.16
C ASP A 126 0.22 -1.85 -4.91
N ARG A 127 0.38 -1.16 -3.79
CA ARG A 127 -0.08 -1.66 -2.49
C ARG A 127 -1.41 -0.99 -2.19
N VAL A 128 -2.48 -1.80 -2.13
CA VAL A 128 -3.78 -1.32 -1.69
C VAL A 128 -3.79 -1.30 -0.17
N ILE A 129 -4.00 -0.12 0.42
CA ILE A 129 -4.25 0.04 1.84
C ILE A 129 -5.65 0.60 2.06
N THR A 130 -6.17 0.43 3.28
CA THR A 130 -7.36 1.13 3.72
C THR A 130 -7.09 1.87 5.03
N ALA A 131 -7.88 2.90 5.33
CA ALA A 131 -7.77 3.64 6.57
C ALA A 131 -9.15 4.14 7.05
N VAL A 132 -9.43 4.00 8.33
CA VAL A 132 -10.63 4.54 8.99
C VAL A 132 -10.40 4.61 10.50
N GLY A 133 -11.06 5.55 11.15
CA GLY A 133 -11.15 5.68 12.61
C GLY A 133 -12.57 5.72 13.10
N ASP A 134 -12.73 5.79 14.43
CA ASP A 134 -14.03 6.00 15.10
C ASP A 134 -15.02 4.86 14.83
N HIS A 135 -14.74 3.72 15.47
CA HIS A 135 -15.31 2.43 15.07
C HIS A 135 -16.65 2.12 15.71
N THR A 136 -16.65 1.56 16.90
CA THR A 136 -17.84 0.86 17.41
C THR A 136 -18.13 1.14 18.87
N SER A 137 -19.41 1.02 19.22
CA SER A 137 -19.90 0.95 20.60
C SER A 137 -20.07 -0.48 21.10
N SER A 138 -20.25 -1.47 20.21
CA SER A 138 -20.61 -2.84 20.58
C SER A 138 -20.14 -3.91 19.59
N ALA A 139 -20.15 -5.18 20.00
CA ALA A 139 -19.80 -6.31 19.13
C ALA A 139 -20.76 -6.56 17.96
N THR A 140 -21.91 -5.91 17.97
CA THR A 140 -23.00 -6.10 17.00
C THR A 140 -23.37 -4.79 16.32
N ASP A 141 -22.48 -3.80 16.36
CA ASP A 141 -22.68 -2.51 15.72
C ASP A 141 -22.81 -2.69 14.20
N PRO A 142 -24.01 -2.47 13.62
CA PRO A 142 -24.25 -2.79 12.22
C PRO A 142 -23.43 -1.90 11.27
N GLU A 143 -23.12 -0.67 11.67
CA GLU A 143 -22.39 0.28 10.83
C GLU A 143 -20.90 -0.07 10.76
N ASP A 144 -20.27 -0.37 11.91
CA ASP A 144 -18.87 -0.85 11.93
C ASP A 144 -18.72 -2.22 11.24
N ILE A 145 -19.71 -3.11 11.37
CA ILE A 145 -19.76 -4.36 10.59
C ILE A 145 -19.79 -4.05 9.08
N ALA A 146 -20.56 -3.06 8.65
CA ALA A 146 -20.67 -2.67 7.24
C ALA A 146 -19.36 -2.05 6.72
N VAL A 147 -18.69 -1.22 7.51
CA VAL A 147 -17.36 -0.66 7.21
C VAL A 147 -16.32 -1.77 7.10
N LYS A 148 -16.25 -2.67 8.09
CA LYS A 148 -15.38 -3.85 8.04
C LYS A 148 -15.63 -4.70 6.80
N ASN A 149 -16.89 -4.90 6.42
CA ASN A 149 -17.23 -5.64 5.20
C ASN A 149 -16.74 -4.91 3.93
N ALA A 150 -16.73 -3.58 3.91
CA ALA A 150 -16.11 -2.82 2.81
C ALA A 150 -14.60 -3.07 2.76
N VAL A 151 -13.90 -3.07 3.91
CA VAL A 151 -12.47 -3.41 3.98
C VAL A 151 -12.19 -4.81 3.46
N VAL A 152 -12.99 -5.81 3.86
CA VAL A 152 -12.85 -7.19 3.36
C VAL A 152 -13.03 -7.26 1.84
N ARG A 153 -14.02 -6.55 1.28
CA ARG A 153 -14.23 -6.49 -0.19
C ARG A 153 -13.06 -5.84 -0.93
N ILE A 154 -12.45 -4.81 -0.34
CA ILE A 154 -11.27 -4.13 -0.92
C ILE A 154 -10.04 -5.05 -0.90
N ASN A 155 -9.95 -5.95 0.07
CA ASN A 155 -8.84 -6.90 0.25
C ASN A 155 -7.45 -6.21 0.28
N PRO A 156 -7.22 -5.28 1.23
CA PRO A 156 -5.98 -4.53 1.33
C PRO A 156 -4.83 -5.38 1.87
N VAL A 157 -3.60 -4.94 1.61
CA VAL A 157 -2.40 -5.53 2.23
C VAL A 157 -2.13 -4.97 3.63
N ALA A 158 -2.73 -3.83 3.97
CA ALA A 158 -2.65 -3.18 5.27
C ALA A 158 -3.90 -2.33 5.53
N HIS A 159 -4.37 -2.33 6.76
CA HIS A 159 -5.43 -1.45 7.24
C HIS A 159 -4.85 -0.52 8.32
N LEU A 160 -4.95 0.79 8.13
CA LEU A 160 -4.56 1.78 9.12
C LEU A 160 -5.76 2.06 10.02
N GLY A 161 -5.71 1.54 11.24
CA GLY A 161 -6.71 1.81 12.26
C GLY A 161 -6.40 3.17 12.88
N ILE A 162 -7.15 4.19 12.48
CA ILE A 162 -6.95 5.56 12.94
C ILE A 162 -7.76 5.73 14.23
N GLY A 163 -7.35 5.10 15.34
CA GLY A 163 -7.88 5.36 16.69
C GLY A 163 -9.38 5.16 16.97
N ASP A 164 -9.71 5.30 18.25
CA ASP A 164 -11.03 5.16 18.85
C ASP A 164 -11.76 3.88 18.41
N PHE A 165 -11.13 2.76 18.75
CA PHE A 165 -11.57 1.43 18.34
C PHE A 165 -12.84 0.97 19.07
N GLN A 166 -13.09 1.46 20.28
CA GLN A 166 -14.26 1.08 21.10
C GLN A 166 -14.65 2.20 22.09
N TYR A 167 -15.88 2.68 22.03
CA TYR A 167 -16.31 3.85 22.81
C TYR A 167 -16.71 3.54 24.26
N ASP A 168 -17.51 2.49 24.50
CA ASP A 168 -18.19 2.30 25.79
C ASP A 168 -17.32 1.68 26.89
N ASN A 169 -16.37 0.82 26.52
CA ASN A 169 -15.48 0.16 27.48
C ASN A 169 -14.16 -0.20 26.81
N ILE A 170 -13.10 0.56 27.07
CA ILE A 170 -11.73 0.34 26.57
C ILE A 170 -11.12 -1.03 26.92
N GLY A 171 -11.61 -1.74 27.96
CA GLY A 171 -11.28 -3.17 28.17
C GLY A 171 -11.82 -4.07 27.05
N THR A 172 -12.72 -3.54 26.22
CA THR A 172 -13.48 -4.21 25.16
C THR A 172 -13.16 -3.72 23.73
N ILE A 173 -12.05 -2.99 23.49
CA ILE A 173 -11.42 -3.04 22.14
C ILE A 173 -11.21 -4.53 21.74
N LEU A 174 -11.06 -5.40 22.74
CA LEU A 174 -11.07 -6.86 22.63
C LEU A 174 -12.44 -7.56 22.58
N GLY A 175 -13.53 -6.88 22.89
CA GLY A 175 -14.87 -7.48 23.04
C GLY A 175 -15.80 -7.16 21.89
N GLY A 176 -15.76 -5.91 21.40
CA GLY A 176 -16.57 -5.44 20.27
C GLY A 176 -15.76 -5.44 18.98
N TYR A 177 -14.82 -4.50 18.88
CA TYR A 177 -13.94 -4.35 17.73
C TYR A 177 -13.25 -5.66 17.32
N ASP A 178 -12.63 -6.39 18.25
CA ASP A 178 -11.99 -7.69 18.00
C ASP A 178 -12.98 -8.73 17.40
N LYS A 179 -14.24 -8.73 17.82
CA LYS A 179 -15.26 -9.65 17.26
C LYS A 179 -15.69 -9.25 15.85
N ILE A 180 -15.72 -7.96 15.53
CA ILE A 180 -16.14 -7.45 14.22
C ILE A 180 -14.99 -7.59 13.20
N TRP A 181 -13.81 -7.10 13.55
CA TRP A 181 -12.67 -6.97 12.64
C TRP A 181 -11.84 -8.24 12.54
N GLY A 182 -11.85 -9.10 13.56
CA GLY A 182 -11.19 -10.39 13.53
C GLY A 182 -10.51 -10.70 14.85
N PRO A 183 -10.95 -11.74 15.57
CA PRO A 183 -10.45 -11.96 16.91
C PRO A 183 -8.98 -12.27 16.87
N ARG A 184 -8.17 -11.52 17.62
CA ARG A 184 -6.72 -11.68 17.68
C ARG A 184 -6.37 -13.15 17.98
N PRO A 185 -5.50 -13.80 17.17
CA PRO A 185 -4.65 -13.23 16.12
C PRO A 185 -5.16 -13.42 14.67
N LYS A 186 -6.45 -13.71 14.47
CA LYS A 186 -7.07 -14.04 13.17
C LYS A 186 -7.85 -12.86 12.58
N GLY A 187 -8.57 -13.11 11.47
CA GLY A 187 -9.35 -12.10 10.74
C GLY A 187 -8.45 -10.99 10.20
N LEU A 188 -8.86 -9.73 10.35
CA LEU A 188 -8.06 -8.58 9.86
C LEU A 188 -6.93 -8.18 10.80
N TYR A 189 -6.90 -8.64 12.06
CA TYR A 189 -5.85 -8.29 13.05
C TYR A 189 -4.42 -8.32 12.49
N PRO A 190 -3.98 -9.35 11.71
CA PRO A 190 -2.61 -9.42 11.19
C PRO A 190 -2.22 -8.29 10.23
N ILE A 191 -3.20 -7.61 9.63
CA ILE A 191 -2.95 -6.51 8.67
C ILE A 191 -3.29 -5.14 9.25
N ILE A 192 -3.73 -5.05 10.51
CA ILE A 192 -4.08 -3.78 11.15
C ILE A 192 -2.83 -3.12 11.74
N TYR A 193 -2.64 -1.85 11.37
CA TYR A 193 -1.63 -0.94 11.91
C TYR A 193 -2.37 0.15 12.69
N PRO A 194 -2.44 0.06 14.02
CA PRO A 194 -3.26 0.95 14.84
C PRO A 194 -2.48 2.20 15.30
N THR A 195 -3.16 3.32 15.45
CA THR A 195 -2.70 4.44 16.29
C THR A 195 -3.64 4.59 17.49
N ALA A 196 -3.16 5.17 18.59
CA ALA A 196 -3.96 5.35 19.80
C ALA A 196 -4.63 6.72 19.84
N GLY A 197 -5.95 6.73 20.01
CA GLY A 197 -6.76 7.89 20.37
C GLY A 197 -6.83 8.14 21.87
N PRO A 198 -6.96 9.40 22.31
CA PRO A 198 -7.22 9.68 23.71
C PRO A 198 -8.64 9.27 24.11
N THR A 199 -8.87 9.01 25.38
CA THR A 199 -10.18 8.67 25.98
C THR A 199 -10.66 7.25 25.67
N HIS A 200 -10.75 6.87 24.39
CA HIS A 200 -11.34 5.58 23.99
C HIS A 200 -10.30 4.45 23.84
N ASP A 201 -9.05 4.78 23.48
CA ASP A 201 -7.98 3.77 23.38
C ASP A 201 -6.98 3.80 24.53
N VAL A 202 -6.80 4.97 25.16
CA VAL A 202 -5.97 5.17 26.36
C VAL A 202 -6.47 6.34 27.20
N THR A 203 -6.31 6.25 28.53
CA THR A 203 -6.74 7.32 29.45
C THR A 203 -5.60 8.01 30.21
N SER A 204 -4.34 7.58 30.03
CA SER A 204 -3.17 8.17 30.67
C SER A 204 -1.86 7.69 30.02
N CYS A 205 -0.72 8.29 30.39
CA CYS A 205 0.61 7.87 29.91
C CYS A 205 0.99 6.44 30.27
N THR A 206 0.42 5.89 31.35
CA THR A 206 0.72 4.56 31.88
C THR A 206 -0.35 3.53 31.54
N ASP A 207 -1.32 3.88 30.70
CA ASP A 207 -2.38 2.95 30.29
C ASP A 207 -1.81 1.85 29.40
N ALA A 208 -1.78 0.63 29.93
CA ALA A 208 -1.23 -0.53 29.26
C ALA A 208 -2.26 -1.27 28.39
N ARG A 209 -3.56 -0.92 28.42
CA ARG A 209 -4.62 -1.69 27.74
C ARG A 209 -4.40 -1.80 26.24
N TYR A 210 -4.14 -0.67 25.59
CA TYR A 210 -3.79 -0.61 24.18
C TYR A 210 -2.60 -1.50 23.85
N GLN A 211 -1.52 -1.38 24.63
CA GLN A 211 -0.30 -2.16 24.42
C GLN A 211 -0.52 -3.66 24.65
N ASN A 212 -1.34 -4.04 25.62
CA ASN A 212 -1.66 -5.44 25.90
C ASN A 212 -2.41 -6.10 24.74
N TYR A 213 -3.29 -5.36 24.08
CA TYR A 213 -4.00 -5.88 22.91
C TYR A 213 -3.13 -5.88 21.66
N TRP A 214 -2.62 -4.71 21.27
CA TRP A 214 -1.93 -4.51 19.99
C TRP A 214 -0.46 -4.94 19.99
N GLY A 215 0.16 -5.12 21.17
CA GLY A 215 1.59 -5.33 21.29
C GLY A 215 2.43 -4.11 20.92
N ARG A 216 1.82 -2.92 20.87
CA ARG A 216 2.47 -1.65 20.48
C ARG A 216 2.28 -0.60 21.58
N PRO A 217 3.31 0.17 21.97
CA PRO A 217 3.15 1.23 22.95
C PRO A 217 2.24 2.34 22.43
N ALA A 218 1.27 2.78 23.23
CA ALA A 218 0.30 3.82 22.84
C ALA A 218 0.90 5.22 22.74
N MET A 219 2.01 5.50 23.46
CA MET A 219 2.63 6.82 23.57
C MET A 219 3.97 6.90 22.83
N LYS A 220 4.14 6.13 21.76
CA LYS A 220 5.35 6.17 20.93
C LYS A 220 4.99 6.15 19.46
N ILE A 221 5.82 6.80 18.64
CA ILE A 221 5.74 6.58 17.19
C ILE A 221 6.13 5.15 16.86
N TYR A 222 5.62 4.67 15.74
CA TYR A 222 6.27 3.59 15.00
C TYR A 222 6.13 3.87 13.52
N SER A 223 7.04 3.31 12.72
CA SER A 223 7.02 3.41 11.29
C SER A 223 7.23 2.04 10.63
N PHE A 224 6.84 1.94 9.37
CA PHE A 224 7.04 0.75 8.55
C PHE A 224 7.01 1.12 7.07
N ASP A 225 7.59 0.25 6.24
CA ASP A 225 7.69 0.48 4.81
C ASP A 225 6.75 -0.42 4.01
N LEU A 226 6.02 0.16 3.05
CA LEU A 226 5.25 -0.57 2.05
C LEU A 226 5.70 -0.16 0.64
N GLY A 227 6.57 -0.97 0.04
CA GLY A 227 7.14 -0.66 -1.27
C GLY A 227 7.99 0.63 -1.24
N SER A 228 7.53 1.66 -1.97
CA SER A 228 8.17 2.97 -2.03
C SER A 228 7.69 3.96 -0.97
N TRP A 229 6.79 3.53 -0.08
CA TRP A 229 6.20 4.36 0.97
C TRP A 229 6.81 4.07 2.33
N HIS A 230 7.04 5.14 3.08
CA HIS A 230 7.31 5.13 4.50
C HIS A 230 6.04 5.58 5.24
N ILE A 231 5.52 4.74 6.14
CA ILE A 231 4.25 4.98 6.82
C ILE A 231 4.50 5.14 8.31
N ILE A 232 4.00 6.22 8.91
CA ILE A 232 4.28 6.62 10.29
C ILE A 232 2.98 6.72 11.08
N SER A 233 2.91 6.00 12.20
CA SER A 233 1.85 6.16 13.20
C SER A 233 2.29 7.20 14.24
N LEU A 234 1.44 8.19 14.48
CA LEU A 234 1.67 9.26 15.45
C LEU A 234 0.65 9.18 16.60
N PRO A 235 1.11 9.11 17.87
CA PRO A 235 0.24 8.86 19.02
C PRO A 235 -0.37 10.16 19.56
N SER A 236 -1.40 10.72 18.92
CA SER A 236 -1.98 12.02 19.33
C SER A 236 -2.48 12.03 20.78
N ALA A 237 -2.87 10.88 21.35
CA ALA A 237 -3.17 10.76 22.76
C ALA A 237 -2.06 11.28 23.71
N ALA A 238 -0.80 11.21 23.28
CA ALA A 238 0.34 11.72 24.03
C ALA A 238 0.31 13.25 24.20
N VAL A 239 -0.27 13.99 23.24
CA VAL A 239 -0.48 15.44 23.35
C VAL A 239 -1.47 15.74 24.47
N ARG A 240 -2.64 15.07 24.44
CA ARG A 240 -3.69 15.24 25.43
C ARG A 240 -3.23 14.99 26.87
N TYR A 241 -2.46 13.93 27.08
CA TYR A 241 -1.98 13.55 28.41
C TYR A 241 -0.56 14.05 28.73
N ARG A 242 0.05 14.83 27.83
CA ARG A 242 1.41 15.39 27.96
C ARG A 242 2.50 14.33 28.18
N CYS A 243 2.38 13.20 27.50
CA CYS A 243 3.30 12.07 27.61
C CYS A 243 4.48 12.25 26.66
N ASP A 244 5.61 12.74 27.16
CA ASP A 244 6.89 12.83 26.41
C ASP A 244 6.75 13.42 24.99
N VAL A 245 5.95 14.48 24.85
CA VAL A 245 5.67 15.10 23.53
C VAL A 245 6.97 15.53 22.84
N THR A 246 7.93 16.06 23.60
CA THR A 246 9.25 16.46 23.10
C THR A 246 10.07 15.26 22.60
N GLY A 247 10.09 14.15 23.34
CA GLY A 247 10.77 12.93 22.92
C GLY A 247 10.14 12.33 21.67
N ILE A 248 8.81 12.32 21.58
CA ILE A 248 8.06 11.88 20.40
C ILE A 248 8.38 12.75 19.18
N THR A 249 8.39 14.09 19.32
CA THR A 249 8.80 14.99 18.23
C THR A 249 10.24 14.73 17.78
N THR A 250 11.14 14.46 18.72
CA THR A 250 12.55 14.16 18.42
C THR A 250 12.67 12.84 17.66
N ALA A 251 11.95 11.81 18.10
CA ALA A 251 11.91 10.51 17.44
C ALA A 251 11.33 10.62 16.01
N LEU A 252 10.26 11.40 15.81
CA LEU A 252 9.66 11.64 14.50
C LEU A 252 10.66 12.25 13.53
N LYS A 253 11.37 13.31 13.96
CA LYS A 253 12.38 13.96 13.12
C LYS A 253 13.52 13.00 12.74
N ALA A 254 13.94 12.15 13.68
CA ALA A 254 14.97 11.15 13.42
C ALA A 254 14.50 10.06 12.42
N ASP A 255 13.28 9.57 12.59
CA ASP A 255 12.64 8.60 11.70
C ASP A 255 12.54 9.14 10.26
N LEU A 256 11.99 10.35 10.11
CA LEU A 256 11.91 11.06 8.82
C LEU A 256 13.28 11.25 8.16
N ALA A 257 14.30 11.67 8.93
CA ALA A 257 15.66 11.86 8.40
C ALA A 257 16.34 10.54 7.99
N SER A 258 15.95 9.42 8.60
CA SER A 258 16.50 8.10 8.31
C SER A 258 15.92 7.46 7.05
N SER A 259 14.67 7.80 6.71
CA SER A 259 13.99 7.21 5.56
C SER A 259 14.63 7.64 4.23
N ARG A 260 14.58 6.73 3.27
CA ARG A 260 15.02 6.94 1.87
C ARG A 260 13.90 6.60 0.88
N LYS A 261 12.68 6.45 1.39
CA LYS A 261 11.50 6.16 0.58
C LYS A 261 11.11 7.39 -0.24
N ARG A 262 10.46 7.14 -1.37
CA ARG A 262 10.03 8.22 -2.27
C ARG A 262 8.80 8.93 -1.72
N CYS A 263 7.96 8.22 -0.98
CA CYS A 263 6.70 8.72 -0.48
C CYS A 263 6.62 8.53 1.04
N THR A 264 5.97 9.45 1.73
CA THR A 264 5.72 9.38 3.18
C THR A 264 4.26 9.66 3.49
N LEU A 265 3.66 8.79 4.30
CA LEU A 265 2.31 8.93 4.84
C LEU A 265 2.38 8.91 6.36
N ALA A 266 1.66 9.81 7.02
CA ALA A 266 1.47 9.75 8.47
C ALA A 266 -0.01 9.59 8.81
N PHE A 267 -0.31 8.95 9.94
CA PHE A 267 -1.66 8.84 10.47
C PHE A 267 -1.72 9.01 11.99
N MET A 268 -2.78 9.67 12.47
CA MET A 268 -3.03 9.96 13.90
C MET A 268 -4.52 10.11 14.17
N GLN A 269 -4.96 9.98 15.43
CA GLN A 269 -6.39 10.11 15.75
C GLN A 269 -6.87 11.56 15.64
N GLU A 270 -6.30 12.46 16.45
CA GLU A 270 -6.81 13.83 16.58
C GLU A 270 -6.41 14.69 15.36
N PRO A 271 -7.36 15.41 14.73
CA PRO A 271 -7.10 16.07 13.47
C PRO A 271 -6.50 17.47 13.67
N TYR A 272 -5.48 17.80 12.88
CA TYR A 272 -4.96 19.16 12.77
C TYR A 272 -5.76 19.98 11.74
N TRP A 273 -5.85 19.52 10.50
CA TRP A 273 -6.77 20.12 9.51
C TRP A 273 -8.13 19.45 9.60
N THR A 274 -9.14 20.22 9.98
CA THR A 274 -10.53 19.74 10.05
C THR A 274 -11.48 20.93 9.98
N ARG A 275 -12.66 20.71 9.40
CA ARG A 275 -13.83 21.55 9.54
C ARG A 275 -14.39 21.38 10.96
N PRO A 276 -14.88 22.46 11.59
CA PRO A 276 -15.44 22.35 12.92
C PRO A 276 -16.75 21.55 12.91
N THR A 277 -16.92 20.75 13.96
CA THR A 277 -18.19 20.12 14.35
C THR A 277 -18.62 20.65 15.72
N GLY A 278 -19.79 20.23 16.20
CA GLY A 278 -20.20 20.53 17.58
C GLY A 278 -19.44 19.73 18.66
N LYS A 279 -18.50 18.85 18.27
CA LYS A 279 -17.85 17.87 19.16
C LYS A 279 -16.34 18.06 19.23
N HIS A 280 -15.67 18.16 18.07
CA HIS A 280 -14.23 18.32 17.99
C HIS A 280 -13.82 19.49 17.09
N THR A 281 -12.69 20.08 17.44
CA THR A 281 -12.01 21.13 16.68
C THR A 281 -10.60 20.67 16.33
N ARG A 282 -9.86 21.49 15.57
CA ARG A 282 -8.42 21.31 15.37
C ARG A 282 -7.68 21.10 16.70
N GLU A 283 -6.88 20.03 16.78
CA GLU A 283 -5.95 19.79 17.88
C GLU A 283 -4.64 20.55 17.60
N ASN A 284 -4.41 21.66 18.30
CA ASN A 284 -3.24 22.51 18.04
C ASN A 284 -1.94 21.92 18.61
N GLY A 285 -2.01 21.03 19.60
CA GLY A 285 -0.84 20.43 20.22
C GLY A 285 -0.08 19.45 19.31
N VAL A 286 -0.71 18.92 18.26
CA VAL A 286 -0.03 18.11 17.22
C VAL A 286 0.68 18.96 16.16
N LYS A 287 0.54 20.30 16.17
CA LYS A 287 1.16 21.19 15.19
C LYS A 287 2.67 20.97 15.01
N PRO A 288 3.50 20.76 16.06
CA PRO A 288 4.93 20.48 15.89
C PRO A 288 5.21 19.21 15.08
N TRP A 289 4.32 18.22 15.11
CA TRP A 289 4.46 16.99 14.33
C TRP A 289 4.08 17.21 12.86
N VAL A 290 2.97 17.91 12.62
CA VAL A 290 2.55 18.27 11.24
C VAL A 290 3.59 19.18 10.57
N GLN A 291 4.19 20.10 11.33
CA GLN A 291 5.32 20.91 10.84
C GLN A 291 6.52 20.02 10.46
N ALA A 292 6.90 19.06 11.29
CA ALA A 292 8.01 18.16 10.99
C ALA A 292 7.74 17.30 9.73
N LEU A 293 6.49 16.86 9.53
CA LEU A 293 6.06 16.16 8.33
C LEU A 293 6.19 17.06 7.08
N TYR A 294 5.69 18.29 7.15
CA TYR A 294 5.79 19.27 6.04
C TYR A 294 7.24 19.62 5.71
N ASP A 295 8.08 19.86 6.73
CA ASP A 295 9.50 20.17 6.56
C ASP A 295 10.27 19.01 5.89
N ALA A 296 9.84 17.78 6.15
CA ALA A 296 10.39 16.57 5.54
C ALA A 296 9.78 16.22 4.17
N ASN A 297 8.89 17.05 3.62
CA ASN A 297 8.11 16.80 2.40
C ASN A 297 7.31 15.49 2.45
N ALA A 298 6.68 15.19 3.59
CA ALA A 298 5.70 14.12 3.63
C ALA A 298 4.48 14.48 2.76
N ASP A 299 3.83 13.45 2.22
CA ASP A 299 2.84 13.62 1.15
C ASP A 299 1.40 13.59 1.66
N VAL A 300 1.12 12.68 2.59
CA VAL A 300 -0.25 12.38 3.05
C VAL A 300 -0.34 12.40 4.57
N LEU A 301 -1.39 13.05 5.08
CA LEU A 301 -1.76 13.02 6.49
C LEU A 301 -3.18 12.47 6.64
N LEU A 302 -3.33 11.33 7.31
CA LEU A 302 -4.61 10.74 7.64
C LEU A 302 -4.98 10.99 9.11
N GLN A 303 -6.22 11.38 9.34
CA GLN A 303 -6.72 11.77 10.65
C GLN A 303 -8.15 11.24 10.84
N ALA A 304 -8.68 11.31 12.07
CA ALA A 304 -10.06 10.92 12.37
C ALA A 304 -10.63 11.82 13.50
N SER A 305 -11.27 11.24 14.52
CA SER A 305 -11.92 11.86 15.69
C SER A 305 -13.12 12.75 15.40
N ASN A 306 -13.09 13.55 14.33
CA ASN A 306 -14.31 14.10 13.78
C ASN A 306 -15.03 13.02 12.98
N HIS A 307 -16.27 12.69 13.39
CA HIS A 307 -17.02 11.57 12.83
C HIS A 307 -17.64 11.93 11.47
N ASP A 308 -16.78 12.16 10.50
CA ASP A 308 -17.11 12.60 9.16
C ASP A 308 -15.95 12.29 8.20
N TYR A 309 -16.20 12.52 6.91
CA TYR A 309 -15.19 12.50 5.87
C TYR A 309 -14.83 13.92 5.43
N GLN A 310 -13.54 14.20 5.29
CA GLN A 310 -13.04 15.45 4.73
C GLN A 310 -11.76 15.20 3.93
N ARG A 311 -11.62 15.92 2.80
CA ARG A 311 -10.39 16.00 2.03
C ARG A 311 -10.00 17.46 1.85
N PHE A 312 -8.74 17.74 2.13
CA PHE A 312 -8.13 19.04 1.93
C PHE A 312 -7.11 18.98 0.78
N ALA A 313 -7.08 20.01 -0.05
CA ALA A 313 -6.03 20.19 -1.04
C ALA A 313 -4.64 20.22 -0.35
N PRO A 314 -3.55 19.83 -1.04
CA PRO A 314 -2.20 19.98 -0.53
C PRO A 314 -1.97 21.40 0.02
N GLN A 315 -1.63 21.50 1.31
CA GLN A 315 -1.50 22.77 1.99
C GLN A 315 -0.31 22.83 2.96
N ASN A 316 0.15 24.04 3.23
CA ASN A 316 1.25 24.32 4.13
C ASN A 316 0.76 24.68 5.54
N MET A 317 1.73 24.90 6.45
CA MET A 317 1.48 25.17 7.87
C MET A 317 0.81 26.53 8.17
N SER A 318 0.55 27.36 7.14
CA SER A 318 -0.24 28.59 7.21
C SER A 318 -1.66 28.42 6.66
N ASP A 319 -2.12 27.19 6.48
CA ASP A 319 -3.43 26.84 5.91
C ASP A 319 -3.63 27.42 4.49
N ARG A 320 -2.54 27.52 3.71
CA ARG A 320 -2.56 27.99 2.31
C ARG A 320 -2.26 26.84 1.36
N PRO A 321 -2.88 26.82 0.15
CA PRO A 321 -2.54 25.84 -0.88
C PRO A 321 -1.05 25.84 -1.17
N ASP A 322 -0.48 24.65 -1.24
CA ASP A 322 0.90 24.40 -1.63
C ASP A 322 0.93 23.11 -2.47
N PRO A 323 0.60 23.19 -3.78
CA PRO A 323 0.55 22.01 -4.64
C PRO A 323 1.92 21.37 -4.89
N ALA A 324 3.02 22.05 -4.54
CA ALA A 324 4.37 21.60 -4.82
C ALA A 324 5.03 20.88 -3.64
N ARG A 325 4.58 21.14 -2.39
CA ARG A 325 5.16 20.56 -1.16
C ARG A 325 4.15 20.28 -0.05
N GLY A 326 2.90 20.67 -0.22
CA GLY A 326 1.86 20.58 0.80
C GLY A 326 1.48 19.15 1.16
N LEU A 327 1.04 18.97 2.40
CA LEU A 327 0.44 17.73 2.87
C LEU A 327 -0.99 17.63 2.34
N HIS A 328 -1.31 16.53 1.66
CA HIS A 328 -2.68 16.18 1.32
C HIS A 328 -3.33 15.52 2.53
N ALA A 329 -4.30 16.21 3.15
CA ALA A 329 -4.86 15.80 4.43
C ALA A 329 -6.29 15.24 4.29
N PHE A 330 -6.57 14.18 5.05
CA PHE A 330 -7.87 13.52 5.10
C PHE A 330 -8.32 13.38 6.55
N VAL A 331 -9.62 13.60 6.80
CA VAL A 331 -10.32 13.16 8.01
C VAL A 331 -11.21 11.99 7.59
N VAL A 332 -11.08 10.85 8.28
CA VAL A 332 -11.75 9.59 7.96
C VAL A 332 -12.32 8.94 9.23
N GLY A 333 -13.10 9.71 10.00
CA GLY A 333 -13.79 9.25 11.22
C GLY A 333 -15.13 8.57 10.91
N THR A 334 -15.16 7.73 9.88
CA THR A 334 -16.39 7.17 9.32
C THR A 334 -16.57 5.70 9.67
N GLY A 335 -15.98 5.25 10.79
CA GLY A 335 -15.79 3.85 11.15
C GLY A 335 -17.03 3.12 11.63
N GLY A 336 -18.06 3.83 12.08
CA GLY A 336 -19.36 3.22 12.43
C GLY A 336 -20.06 3.89 13.61
N ILE A 337 -19.31 4.58 14.47
CA ILE A 337 -19.89 5.36 15.56
C ILE A 337 -20.58 6.61 15.00
N SER A 338 -21.63 7.09 15.67
CA SER A 338 -22.51 8.16 15.19
C SER A 338 -21.80 9.37 14.55
N LEU A 339 -22.20 9.74 13.33
CA LEU A 339 -21.60 10.85 12.57
C LEU A 339 -21.89 12.23 13.17
N TYR A 340 -20.97 13.17 12.95
CA TYR A 340 -21.04 14.54 13.48
C TYR A 340 -21.35 15.56 12.39
N PRO A 341 -22.44 16.34 12.52
CA PRO A 341 -22.75 17.37 11.53
C PRO A 341 -21.75 18.52 11.59
N PHE A 342 -21.39 19.04 10.42
CA PHE A 342 -20.53 20.21 10.34
C PHE A 342 -21.23 21.47 10.87
N THR A 343 -20.50 22.29 11.61
CA THR A 343 -21.00 23.57 12.15
C THR A 343 -20.38 24.80 11.50
N GLY A 344 -19.39 24.60 10.61
CA GLY A 344 -18.71 25.70 9.92
C GLY A 344 -17.85 25.25 8.74
N THR A 345 -17.00 26.16 8.27
CA THR A 345 -16.11 25.97 7.12
C THR A 345 -14.64 25.97 7.54
N ALA A 346 -13.78 25.44 6.68
CA ALA A 346 -12.33 25.51 6.78
C ALA A 346 -11.76 25.82 5.39
N PRO A 347 -10.59 26.49 5.27
CA PRO A 347 -9.96 26.74 3.99
C PRO A 347 -9.51 25.43 3.32
N ASN A 348 -9.39 25.46 1.98
CA ASN A 348 -8.82 24.40 1.14
C ASN A 348 -9.52 23.03 1.23
N VAL A 349 -10.77 22.97 1.68
CA VAL A 349 -11.58 21.73 1.61
C VAL A 349 -12.01 21.49 0.16
N GLU A 350 -11.66 20.33 -0.38
CA GLU A 350 -12.03 19.92 -1.74
C GLU A 350 -13.27 19.01 -1.74
N ALA A 351 -13.44 18.20 -0.70
CA ALA A 351 -14.62 17.36 -0.51
C ALA A 351 -14.88 17.14 0.99
N SER A 352 -16.15 16.97 1.38
CA SER A 352 -16.50 16.60 2.74
C SER A 352 -17.92 16.03 2.83
N ASN A 353 -18.16 15.11 3.77
CA ASN A 353 -19.44 14.47 4.00
C ASN A 353 -19.60 14.07 5.48
N ASP A 354 -20.74 14.39 6.08
CA ASP A 354 -21.07 14.09 7.49
C ASP A 354 -22.26 13.12 7.62
N ARG A 355 -22.54 12.33 6.58
CA ARG A 355 -23.77 11.49 6.49
C ARG A 355 -23.52 10.06 6.04
N THR A 356 -22.31 9.70 5.66
CA THR A 356 -22.01 8.41 5.03
C THR A 356 -20.82 7.74 5.70
N TYR A 357 -21.06 6.56 6.25
CA TYR A 357 -19.99 5.66 6.69
C TYR A 357 -19.25 5.07 5.51
N GLY A 358 -17.98 4.77 5.71
CA GLY A 358 -17.13 4.25 4.65
C GLY A 358 -15.68 4.16 5.07
N VAL A 359 -14.84 3.85 4.10
CA VAL A 359 -13.40 3.67 4.31
C VAL A 359 -12.62 4.36 3.21
N LEU A 360 -11.51 5.00 3.56
CA LEU A 360 -10.56 5.50 2.58
C LEU A 360 -9.72 4.33 2.07
N LYS A 361 -9.84 4.02 0.78
CA LYS A 361 -8.94 3.13 0.04
C LYS A 361 -7.86 3.96 -0.61
N MET A 362 -6.61 3.54 -0.49
CA MET A 362 -5.49 4.14 -1.23
C MET A 362 -4.71 3.08 -1.99
N VAL A 363 -4.39 3.37 -3.25
CA VAL A 363 -3.49 2.57 -4.07
C VAL A 363 -2.15 3.26 -4.07
N LEU A 364 -1.16 2.66 -3.41
CA LEU A 364 0.17 3.23 -3.24
C LEU A 364 1.07 2.86 -4.43
N HIS A 365 1.43 3.85 -5.25
CA HIS A 365 2.37 3.71 -6.37
C HIS A 365 3.80 4.07 -5.94
N ALA A 366 4.75 3.92 -6.88
CA ALA A 366 6.16 4.18 -6.59
C ALA A 366 6.50 5.67 -6.37
N ASN A 367 5.69 6.58 -6.92
CA ASN A 367 5.91 8.03 -6.91
C ASN A 367 4.59 8.83 -6.75
N GLY A 368 3.55 8.19 -6.24
CA GLY A 368 2.22 8.78 -6.12
C GLY A 368 1.22 7.79 -5.55
N TYR A 369 -0.04 8.17 -5.55
CA TYR A 369 -1.14 7.37 -5.04
C TYR A 369 -2.44 7.75 -5.73
N ASP A 370 -3.35 6.79 -5.82
CA ASP A 370 -4.77 7.03 -6.03
C ASP A 370 -5.51 6.87 -4.69
N PHE A 371 -6.60 7.60 -4.51
CA PHE A 371 -7.48 7.44 -3.36
C PHE A 371 -8.95 7.33 -3.80
N GLU A 372 -9.73 6.63 -2.98
CA GLU A 372 -11.17 6.45 -3.16
C GLU A 372 -11.82 6.33 -1.77
N PHE A 373 -12.79 7.19 -1.47
CA PHE A 373 -13.70 6.95 -0.36
C PHE A 373 -14.76 5.95 -0.82
N VAL A 374 -14.69 4.74 -0.24
CA VAL A 374 -15.60 3.64 -0.54
C VAL A 374 -16.70 3.61 0.52
N PRO A 375 -17.95 4.00 0.19
CA PRO A 375 -19.03 3.98 1.16
C PRO A 375 -19.39 2.54 1.55
N VAL A 376 -20.01 2.39 2.72
CA VAL A 376 -20.70 1.15 3.08
C VAL A 376 -21.85 0.86 2.10
N ALA A 377 -22.33 -0.37 2.07
CA ALA A 377 -23.47 -0.73 1.22
C ALA A 377 -24.70 0.13 1.56
N GLY A 378 -25.31 0.76 0.56
CA GLY A 378 -26.43 1.69 0.74
C GLY A 378 -26.01 3.15 0.92
N GLY A 379 -24.74 3.43 1.24
CA GLY A 379 -24.19 4.77 1.22
C GLY A 379 -24.00 5.29 -0.21
N THR A 380 -24.19 6.59 -0.42
CA THR A 380 -24.19 7.20 -1.76
C THR A 380 -23.03 8.15 -2.02
N PHE A 381 -22.40 8.68 -0.97
CA PHE A 381 -21.26 9.57 -1.12
C PHE A 381 -20.00 8.78 -1.51
N THR A 382 -19.34 9.22 -2.56
CA THR A 382 -18.02 8.76 -2.98
C THR A 382 -17.14 9.98 -3.24
N ASP A 383 -15.83 9.77 -3.11
CA ASP A 383 -14.82 10.76 -3.51
C ASP A 383 -13.61 10.00 -4.04
N SER A 384 -12.94 10.54 -5.04
CA SER A 384 -11.76 9.88 -5.61
C SER A 384 -10.83 10.88 -6.30
N GLY A 385 -9.56 10.51 -6.37
CA GLY A 385 -8.56 11.32 -7.02
C GLY A 385 -7.18 10.69 -6.92
N SER A 386 -6.16 11.47 -7.22
CA SER A 386 -4.78 11.01 -7.19
C SER A 386 -3.82 12.13 -6.76
N GLY A 387 -2.61 11.74 -6.39
CA GLY A 387 -1.54 12.65 -6.01
C GLY A 387 -0.17 12.09 -6.37
N THR A 388 0.84 12.96 -6.47
CA THR A 388 2.24 12.59 -6.69
C THR A 388 3.05 12.91 -5.45
N CYS A 389 4.02 12.05 -5.14
CA CYS A 389 4.91 12.30 -4.01
C CYS A 389 5.98 13.35 -4.37
N HIS A 390 6.36 14.18 -3.40
CA HIS A 390 7.29 15.32 -3.53
C HIS A 390 8.73 14.89 -3.76
#